data_AF-A0A7S1GEG9-F1
#
_entry.id   AF-A0A7S1GEG9-F1
#
_cell.length_a   1.000
_cell.length_b   1.000
_cell.length_c   1.000
_cell.angle_alpha   90.00
_cell.angle_beta   90.00
_cell.angle_gamma   90.00
#
_symmetry.space_group_name_H-M   'P 1'
#
loop_
_entity.id
_entity.type
_entity.pdbx_description
1 polymer ?
#
loop_
_entity_poly.entity_id
_entity_poly.type
_entity_poly.pdbx_seq_one_letter_code
_entity_poly.pdbx_strand_id
1 'polypeptide(L)'
;DYNVGLPTPFACRPSLGARLFVRNNTSRFFLTVLGELTNWRAETRLRSAELLLILAVFCEEHLTKDLHRTLNNFAKAIDIELSSHHEHEHLKVFDQIEQVLCLTAKFVDPATYLRLARPRMTED
;
A
#
# COMPACT_ATOMS: atom_id res chain seq x y z
N ASP A 1 -10.09 5.12 17.01
CA ASP A 1 -9.76 3.73 17.36
C ASP A 1 -9.04 3.08 16.18
N TYR A 2 -7.83 2.53 16.39
CA TYR A 2 -7.03 1.96 15.30
C TYR A 2 -7.67 0.70 14.70
N ASN A 3 -8.41 -0.06 15.52
CA ASN A 3 -9.00 -1.34 15.12
C ASN A 3 -10.10 -1.19 14.05
N VAL A 4 -10.64 0.02 13.87
CA VAL A 4 -11.65 0.30 12.84
C VAL A 4 -11.03 0.20 11.45
N GLY A 5 -11.62 -0.63 10.58
CA GLY A 5 -11.18 -0.79 9.19
C GLY A 5 -9.90 -1.58 9.02
N LEU A 6 -9.57 -2.48 9.97
CA LEU A 6 -8.52 -3.47 9.76
C LEU A 6 -8.97 -4.51 8.71
N PRO A 7 -8.05 -4.96 7.85
CA PRO A 7 -8.35 -6.00 6.87
C PRO A 7 -8.46 -7.38 7.52
N THR A 8 -9.27 -8.27 6.94
CA THR A 8 -9.25 -9.69 7.28
C THR A 8 -7.83 -10.26 7.01
N PRO A 9 -7.25 -11.08 7.89
CA PRO A 9 -7.83 -11.70 9.09
C PRO A 9 -7.55 -10.95 10.41
N PHE A 10 -7.14 -9.68 10.37
CA PHE A 10 -6.81 -8.93 11.58
C PHE A 10 -8.08 -8.49 12.32
N ALA A 11 -8.45 -9.26 13.34
CA ALA A 11 -9.56 -8.92 14.23
C ALA A 11 -9.21 -7.75 15.18
N CYS A 12 -7.92 -7.55 15.46
CA CYS A 12 -7.43 -6.48 16.32
C CYS A 12 -6.00 -6.08 15.95
N ARG A 13 -5.56 -4.95 16.49
CA ARG A 13 -4.19 -4.46 16.36
C ARG A 13 -3.18 -5.51 16.86
N PRO A 14 -2.14 -5.84 16.08
CA PRO A 14 -1.13 -6.79 16.53
C PRO A 14 -0.37 -6.35 17.78
N SER A 15 0.14 -7.33 18.54
CA SER A 15 0.93 -7.09 19.75
C SER A 15 2.17 -6.23 19.45
N LEU A 16 2.62 -5.47 20.45
CA LEU A 16 3.78 -4.58 20.29
C LEU A 16 5.02 -5.36 19.84
N GLY A 17 5.29 -6.54 20.42
CA GLY A 17 6.43 -7.37 20.03
C GLY A 17 6.41 -7.77 18.55
N ALA A 18 5.24 -8.18 18.04
CA ALA A 18 5.08 -8.54 16.63
C ALA A 18 5.28 -7.33 15.70
N ARG A 19 4.75 -6.16 16.07
CA ARG A 19 4.94 -4.91 15.33
C ARG A 19 6.41 -4.49 15.30
N LEU A 20 7.10 -4.51 16.43
CA LEU A 20 8.52 -4.20 16.50
C LEU A 20 9.36 -5.16 15.64
N PHE A 21 9.05 -6.45 15.67
CA PHE A 21 9.74 -7.45 14.87
C PHE A 21 9.59 -7.18 13.37
N VAL A 22 8.36 -7.00 12.88
CA VAL A 22 8.10 -6.74 11.46
C VAL A 22 8.72 -5.40 11.04
N ARG A 23 8.49 -4.34 11.84
CA ARG A 23 9.01 -2.99 11.57
C ARG A 23 10.54 -2.98 11.40
N ASN A 24 11.27 -3.65 12.28
CA ASN A 24 12.74 -3.68 12.26
C ASN A 24 13.32 -4.37 11.01
N ASN A 25 12.53 -5.21 10.33
CA ASN A 25 12.94 -5.92 9.13
C ASN A 25 12.40 -5.30 7.83
N THR A 26 11.30 -4.56 7.91
CA THR A 26 10.56 -4.05 6.73
C THR A 26 11.39 -3.13 5.85
N SER A 27 12.24 -2.27 6.42
CA SER A 27 13.05 -1.31 5.65
C SER A 27 13.97 -1.96 4.60
N ARG A 28 14.33 -3.24 4.80
CA ARG A 28 15.27 -3.96 3.92
C ARG A 28 14.64 -4.35 2.58
N PHE A 29 13.32 -4.48 2.52
CA PHE A 29 12.63 -5.02 1.35
C PHE A 29 11.39 -4.20 0.93
N PHE A 30 10.98 -3.21 1.72
CA PHE A 30 9.77 -2.42 1.45
C PHE A 30 9.75 -1.80 0.05
N LEU A 31 10.85 -1.15 -0.35
CA LEU A 31 10.94 -0.52 -1.68
C LEU A 31 10.94 -1.55 -2.81
N THR A 32 11.51 -2.72 -2.58
CA THR A 32 11.49 -3.83 -3.55
C THR A 32 10.06 -4.30 -3.76
N VAL A 33 9.31 -4.55 -2.67
CA VAL A 33 7.90 -4.94 -2.74
C VAL A 33 7.04 -3.87 -3.42
N LEU A 34 7.32 -2.59 -3.17
CA LEU A 34 6.63 -1.51 -3.90
C LEU A 34 6.90 -1.54 -5.41
N GLY A 35 8.13 -1.88 -5.83
CA GLY A 35 8.47 -2.02 -7.25
C GLY A 35 7.73 -3.18 -7.92
N GLU A 36 7.53 -4.28 -7.19
CA GLU A 36 6.82 -5.48 -7.69
C GLU A 36 5.34 -5.23 -7.99
N LEU A 37 4.75 -4.12 -7.54
CA LEU A 37 3.39 -3.72 -7.95
C LEU A 37 3.28 -3.39 -9.44
N THR A 38 4.40 -3.18 -10.12
CA THR A 38 4.46 -2.92 -11.56
C THR A 38 5.02 -4.11 -12.34
N ASN A 39 5.12 -5.28 -11.70
CA ASN A 39 5.61 -6.50 -12.33
C ASN A 39 4.70 -6.93 -13.49
N TRP A 40 5.29 -7.49 -14.55
CA TRP A 40 4.53 -7.98 -15.71
C TRP A 40 3.59 -9.16 -15.37
N ARG A 41 3.88 -9.92 -14.30
CA ARG A 41 3.04 -11.04 -13.82
C ARG A 41 1.99 -10.56 -12.83
N ALA A 42 0.71 -10.77 -13.12
CA ALA A 42 -0.39 -10.34 -12.24
C ALA A 42 -0.35 -10.99 -10.86
N GLU A 43 -0.05 -12.29 -10.78
CA GLU A 43 0.08 -12.98 -9.50
C GLU A 43 1.13 -12.31 -8.59
N THR A 44 2.26 -11.87 -9.16
CA THR A 44 3.30 -11.16 -8.40
C THR A 44 2.83 -9.80 -7.90
N ARG A 45 2.06 -9.07 -8.71
CA ARG A 45 1.46 -7.78 -8.30
C ARG A 45 0.47 -7.99 -7.15
N LEU A 46 -0.40 -8.99 -7.26
CA LEU A 46 -1.37 -9.33 -6.21
C LEU A 46 -0.69 -9.72 -4.90
N ARG A 47 0.29 -10.63 -4.93
CA ARG A 47 1.03 -11.03 -3.72
C ARG A 47 1.78 -9.86 -3.09
N SER A 48 2.29 -8.93 -3.90
CA SER A 48 2.96 -7.74 -3.42
C SER A 48 1.98 -6.78 -2.74
N ALA A 49 0.78 -6.59 -3.31
CA ALA A 49 -0.28 -5.78 -2.72
C ALA A 49 -0.78 -6.36 -1.38
N GLU A 50 -1.03 -7.68 -1.32
CA GLU A 50 -1.39 -8.39 -0.09
C GLU A 50 -0.32 -8.23 1.01
N LEU A 51 0.96 -8.37 0.64
CA LEU A 51 2.07 -8.16 1.57
C LEU A 51 2.13 -6.72 2.07
N LEU A 52 1.94 -5.73 1.19
CA LEU A 52 1.91 -4.31 1.58
C LEU A 52 0.77 -4.01 2.55
N LEU A 53 -0.40 -4.63 2.36
CA LEU A 53 -1.51 -4.50 3.30
C LEU A 53 -1.14 -5.02 4.69
N ILE A 54 -0.52 -6.20 4.76
CA ILE A 54 -0.01 -6.76 6.02
C ILE A 54 1.03 -5.81 6.65
N LEU A 55 1.98 -5.31 5.86
CA LEU A 55 3.01 -4.39 6.33
C LEU A 55 2.40 -3.08 6.87
N ALA A 56 1.34 -2.56 6.25
CA ALA A 56 0.63 -1.37 6.72
C ALA A 56 0.02 -1.58 8.11
N VAL A 57 -0.56 -2.76 8.37
CA VAL A 57 -1.11 -3.11 9.69
C VAL A 57 -0.04 -3.17 10.76
N PHE A 58 1.14 -3.73 10.45
CA PHE A 58 2.23 -3.91 11.42
C PHE A 58 3.09 -2.66 11.62
N CYS A 59 3.38 -1.91 10.55
CA CYS A 59 4.30 -0.78 10.58
C CYS A 59 3.63 0.55 10.94
N GLU A 60 2.32 0.68 10.70
CA GLU A 60 1.53 1.85 11.10
C GLU A 60 2.18 3.17 10.60
N GLU A 61 2.29 4.17 11.48
CA GLU A 61 2.95 5.46 11.23
C GLU A 61 4.36 5.35 10.63
N HIS A 62 5.07 4.25 10.85
CA HIS A 62 6.45 4.08 10.37
C HIS A 62 6.53 3.81 8.87
N LEU A 63 5.41 3.44 8.25
CA LEU A 63 5.32 3.29 6.80
C LEU A 63 5.28 4.65 6.09
N THR A 64 4.85 5.71 6.80
CA THR A 64 4.65 7.05 6.22
C THR A 64 5.96 7.74 5.80
N LYS A 65 7.11 7.29 6.34
CA LYS A 65 8.44 7.81 5.97
C LYS A 65 8.76 7.72 4.48
N ASP A 66 8.20 6.71 3.81
CA ASP A 66 8.40 6.44 2.38
C ASP A 66 7.13 6.76 1.56
N LEU A 67 6.15 7.46 2.14
CA LEU A 67 4.83 7.65 1.54
C LEU A 67 4.89 8.29 0.16
N HIS A 68 5.79 9.24 -0.07
CA HIS A 68 5.97 9.82 -1.40
C HIS A 68 6.32 8.76 -2.46
N ARG A 69 7.18 7.80 -2.12
CA ARG A 69 7.54 6.67 -3.01
C ARG A 69 6.38 5.69 -3.12
N THR A 70 5.67 5.43 -2.03
CA THR A 70 4.48 4.57 -2.01
C THR A 70 3.41 5.09 -2.96
N LEU A 71 3.03 6.37 -2.85
CA LEU A 71 2.02 7.00 -3.72
C LEU A 71 2.42 6.96 -5.20
N ASN A 72 3.69 7.25 -5.50
CA ASN A 72 4.20 7.20 -6.86
C ASN A 72 4.14 5.78 -7.47
N ASN A 73 4.40 4.74 -6.68
CA ASN A 73 4.30 3.34 -7.14
C ASN A 73 2.84 2.88 -7.24
N PHE A 74 1.97 3.31 -6.32
CA PHE A 74 0.54 3.03 -6.40
C PHE A 74 -0.10 3.63 -7.64
N ALA A 75 0.18 4.89 -7.97
CA ALA A 75 -0.32 5.49 -9.20
C ALA A 75 0.15 4.71 -10.44
N LYS A 76 1.44 4.34 -10.53
CA LYS A 76 1.93 3.51 -11.65
C LYS A 76 1.26 2.14 -11.71
N ALA A 77 1.06 1.51 -10.56
CA ALA A 77 0.39 0.21 -10.48
C ALA A 77 -1.05 0.32 -10.97
N ILE A 78 -1.76 1.37 -10.56
CA ILE A 78 -3.11 1.69 -11.04
C ILE A 78 -3.14 1.85 -12.56
N ASP A 79 -2.22 2.61 -13.14
CA ASP A 79 -2.15 2.83 -14.59
C ASP A 79 -1.92 1.52 -15.37
N ILE A 80 -1.04 0.65 -14.86
CA ILE A 80 -0.76 -0.67 -15.44
C ILE A 80 -1.98 -1.59 -15.35
N GLU A 81 -2.65 -1.61 -14.19
CA GLU A 81 -3.84 -2.42 -13.97
C GLU A 81 -5.01 -1.96 -14.85
N LEU A 82 -5.18 -0.65 -15.04
CA LEU A 82 -6.20 -0.08 -15.95
C LEU A 82 -5.92 -0.45 -17.41
N SER A 83 -4.66 -0.45 -17.82
CA SER A 83 -4.24 -0.80 -19.18
C SER A 83 -4.31 -2.31 -19.46
N SER A 84 -4.24 -3.12 -18.40
CA SER A 84 -4.31 -4.57 -18.46
C SER A 84 -5.78 -5.01 -18.54
N HIS A 85 -6.38 -4.96 -19.73
CA HIS A 85 -7.80 -5.28 -19.94
C HIS A 85 -8.18 -6.78 -19.78
N HIS A 86 -7.31 -7.66 -19.27
CA HIS A 86 -7.41 -9.11 -19.59
C HIS A 86 -7.42 -10.11 -18.44
N GLU A 87 -7.33 -9.75 -17.15
CA GLU A 87 -7.31 -10.77 -16.10
C GLU A 87 -8.33 -10.48 -14.98
N HIS A 88 -9.09 -11.51 -14.59
CA HIS A 88 -10.17 -11.42 -13.60
C HIS A 88 -9.70 -11.08 -12.16
N GLU A 89 -8.42 -10.75 -11.97
CA GLU A 89 -7.77 -10.47 -10.68
C GLU A 89 -7.46 -8.98 -10.44
N HIS A 90 -7.63 -8.09 -11.43
CA HIS A 90 -7.26 -6.67 -11.31
C HIS A 90 -7.99 -5.94 -10.18
N LEU A 91 -9.28 -6.26 -9.95
CA LEU A 91 -10.09 -5.65 -8.89
C LEU A 91 -9.48 -5.86 -7.50
N LYS A 92 -8.83 -7.01 -7.25
CA LYS A 92 -8.25 -7.30 -5.95
C LYS A 92 -7.05 -6.41 -5.66
N VAL A 93 -6.20 -6.13 -6.65
CA VAL A 93 -5.03 -5.26 -6.47
C VAL A 93 -5.47 -3.85 -6.08
N PHE A 94 -6.52 -3.32 -6.73
CA PHE A 94 -7.11 -2.03 -6.37
C PHE A 94 -7.64 -2.01 -4.94
N ASP A 95 -8.42 -3.00 -4.54
CA ASP A 95 -8.96 -3.11 -3.18
C ASP A 95 -7.83 -3.12 -2.13
N GLN A 96 -6.74 -3.87 -2.40
CA GLN A 96 -5.58 -3.92 -1.51
C GLN A 96 -4.88 -2.56 -1.41
N ILE A 97 -4.65 -1.88 -2.54
CA ILE A 97 -4.01 -0.56 -2.58
C ILE A 97 -4.86 0.48 -1.84
N GLU A 98 -6.17 0.50 -2.09
CA GLU A 98 -7.11 1.39 -1.39
C GLU A 98 -7.05 1.15 0.12
N GLN A 99 -7.05 -0.11 0.55
CA GLN A 99 -7.01 -0.44 1.96
C GLN A 99 -5.69 -0.04 2.63
N VAL A 100 -4.55 -0.20 1.94
CA VAL A 100 -3.25 0.32 2.41
C VAL A 100 -3.29 1.84 2.57
N LEU A 101 -3.88 2.55 1.60
CA LEU A 101 -4.01 4.00 1.65
C LEU A 101 -4.90 4.43 2.82
N CYS A 102 -6.03 3.79 3.03
CA CYS A 102 -6.93 4.04 4.16
C CYS A 102 -6.24 3.84 5.51
N LEU A 103 -5.43 2.78 5.65
CA LEU A 103 -4.66 2.55 6.88
C LEU A 103 -3.57 3.61 7.09
N THR A 104 -2.88 4.01 6.02
CA THR A 104 -1.78 4.97 6.09
C THR A 104 -2.27 6.39 6.31
N ALA A 105 -3.44 6.74 5.75
CA ALA A 105 -4.08 8.04 5.91
C ALA A 105 -4.44 8.37 7.37
N LYS A 106 -4.57 7.36 8.25
CA LYS A 106 -4.76 7.57 9.69
C LYS A 106 -3.60 8.32 10.37
N PHE A 107 -2.42 8.30 9.75
CA PHE A 107 -1.18 8.83 10.32
C PHE A 107 -0.62 10.03 9.56
N VAL A 108 -1.35 10.53 8.57
CA VAL A 108 -0.86 11.51 7.61
C VAL A 108 -1.92 12.57 7.40
N ASP A 109 -1.51 13.83 7.33
CA ASP A 109 -2.37 14.90 6.84
C ASP A 109 -2.48 14.81 5.30
N PRO A 110 -3.67 14.54 4.72
CA PRO A 110 -3.85 14.43 3.28
C PRO A 110 -3.43 15.72 2.55
N ALA A 111 -3.64 16.89 3.15
CA ALA A 111 -3.33 18.17 2.50
C ALA A 111 -1.84 18.31 2.16
N THR A 112 -0.97 17.70 2.97
CA THR A 112 0.48 17.67 2.75
C THR A 112 0.86 16.90 1.47
N TYR A 113 0.16 15.80 1.16
CA TYR A 113 0.50 14.92 0.03
C TYR A 113 -0.35 15.15 -1.22
N LEU A 114 -1.53 15.76 -1.11
CA LEU A 114 -2.36 16.13 -2.25
C LEU A 114 -1.61 17.05 -3.24
N ARG A 115 -0.74 17.94 -2.74
CA ARG A 115 0.10 18.79 -3.60
C ARG A 115 1.07 17.99 -4.46
N LEU A 116 1.58 16.88 -3.93
CA LEU A 116 2.51 15.99 -4.61
C LEU A 116 1.78 15.06 -5.59
N ALA A 117 0.54 14.69 -5.29
CA ALA A 117 -0.30 13.84 -6.15
C ALA A 117 -0.98 14.62 -7.29
N ARG A 118 -1.21 15.93 -7.12
CA ARG A 118 -1.86 16.82 -8.09
C ARG A 118 -1.41 16.66 -9.55
N PRO A 119 -0.11 16.64 -9.89
CA PRO A 119 0.31 16.52 -11.28
C PRO A 119 -0.08 15.20 -11.95
N ARG A 120 -0.43 14.15 -11.18
CA ARG A 120 -0.92 12.88 -11.73
C ARG A 120 -2.44 12.76 -11.80
N MET A 121 -3.15 13.60 -11.06
CA MET A 121 -4.62 13.69 -11.11
C MET A 121 -5.08 14.68 -12.18
N THR A 122 -4.18 15.58 -12.59
CA THR A 122 -4.41 16.60 -13.61
C THR A 122 -3.67 16.16 -14.87
N GLU A 123 -4.10 15.06 -15.46
CA GLU A 123 -3.76 14.78 -16.86
C GLU A 123 -4.77 15.57 -17.71
N ASP A 124 -4.31 16.70 -18.25
CA ASP A 124 -4.75 17.29 -19.51
C ASP A 124 -3.93 16.67 -20.66
#